data_AF-A0AAW1JWW4-F1
#
_entry.id   AF-A0AAW1JWW4-F1
#
_cell.length_a   1.000
_cell.length_b   1.000
_cell.length_c   1.000
_cell.angle_alpha   90.00
_cell.angle_beta   90.00
_cell.angle_gamma   90.00
#
_symmetry.space_group_name_H-M   'P 1'
#
loop_
_entity.id
_entity.type
_entity.pdbx_description
1 polymer ?
#
loop_
_entity_poly.entity_id
_entity_poly.type
_entity_poly.pdbx_seq_one_letter_code
_entity_poly.pdbx_strand_id
1 'polypeptide(L)'
;MHHSFGSSKNDNAGNILVKVIDEMEYVFLNDGSATRINRPGQGISAIDITLCTASLASKATWKVLDDSFTSDHYPILITLQFNRVLKGPRYPKYKWKIENERKRNSNK
;
A
#
# COMPACT_ATOMS: atom_id res chain seq x y z
N MET A 1 -8.95 -20.49 -9.15
CA MET A 1 -9.57 -19.18 -9.39
C MET A 1 -10.97 -19.11 -8.81
N HIS A 2 -11.38 -17.93 -8.34
CA HIS A 2 -12.64 -17.66 -7.63
C HIS A 2 -13.32 -16.43 -8.25
N HIS A 3 -14.65 -16.34 -8.17
CA HIS A 3 -15.44 -15.22 -8.70
C HIS A 3 -15.00 -13.85 -8.13
N SER A 4 -14.57 -13.82 -6.87
CA SER A 4 -13.99 -12.62 -6.23
C SER A 4 -12.74 -12.09 -6.94
N PHE A 5 -12.12 -12.86 -7.83
CA PHE A 5 -10.94 -12.50 -8.62
C PHE A 5 -11.24 -12.50 -10.12
N GLY A 6 -12.48 -12.19 -10.54
CA GLY A 6 -12.85 -12.07 -11.95
C GLY A 6 -12.96 -13.41 -12.72
N SER A 7 -12.90 -14.55 -12.02
CA SER A 7 -13.08 -15.86 -12.64
C SER A 7 -14.55 -16.16 -12.92
N SER A 8 -14.83 -16.88 -14.01
CA SER A 8 -16.17 -17.40 -14.30
C SER A 8 -16.52 -18.67 -13.51
N LYS A 9 -15.57 -19.21 -12.72
CA LYS A 9 -15.74 -20.42 -11.92
C LYS A 9 -14.95 -20.32 -10.62
N ASN A 10 -15.42 -21.03 -9.60
CA ASN A 10 -14.68 -21.29 -8.37
C ASN A 10 -14.01 -22.66 -8.42
N ASP A 11 -12.72 -22.72 -8.10
CA ASP A 11 -12.03 -23.97 -7.79
C ASP A 11 -11.64 -24.05 -6.31
N ASN A 12 -11.16 -25.22 -5.91
CA ASN A 12 -10.79 -25.49 -4.52
C ASN A 12 -9.71 -24.54 -4.01
N ALA A 13 -8.70 -24.23 -4.83
CA ALA A 13 -7.63 -23.31 -4.46
C ALA A 13 -8.17 -21.89 -4.23
N GLY A 14 -9.09 -21.43 -5.08
CA GLY A 14 -9.75 -20.14 -4.94
C GLY A 14 -10.58 -20.05 -3.66
N ASN A 15 -11.35 -21.10 -3.33
CA ASN A 15 -12.14 -21.16 -2.11
C ASN A 15 -11.26 -21.13 -0.85
N ILE A 16 -10.19 -21.92 -0.83
CA ILE A 16 -9.22 -21.94 0.28
C ILE A 16 -8.58 -20.57 0.44
N LEU A 17 -8.18 -19.94 -0.66
CA LEU A 17 -7.54 -18.64 -0.63
C LEU A 17 -8.47 -17.58 -0.03
N VAL A 18 -9.73 -17.50 -0.49
CA VAL A 18 -10.73 -16.57 0.07
C VAL A 18 -10.91 -16.79 1.57
N LYS A 19 -11.00 -18.05 2.01
CA LYS A 19 -11.15 -18.38 3.43
C LYS A 19 -9.95 -17.90 4.27
N VAL A 20 -8.73 -18.12 3.79
CA VAL A 20 -7.51 -17.68 4.51
C VAL A 20 -7.43 -16.15 4.57
N ILE A 21 -7.80 -15.44 3.50
CA ILE A 21 -7.81 -13.98 3.51
C ILE A 21 -8.80 -13.42 4.53
N ASP A 22 -9.99 -14.01 4.62
CA ASP A 22 -11.02 -13.65 5.59
C ASP A 22 -10.53 -13.89 7.04
N GLU A 23 -9.97 -15.07 7.30
CA GLU A 23 -9.39 -15.43 8.61
C GLU A 23 -8.24 -14.52 9.05
N MET A 24 -7.49 -13.95 8.09
CA MET A 24 -6.36 -13.06 8.35
C MET A 24 -6.73 -11.57 8.32
N GLU A 25 -8.02 -11.23 8.18
CA GLU A 25 -8.54 -9.86 8.11
C GLU A 25 -7.87 -9.00 7.01
N TYR A 26 -7.47 -9.64 5.91
CA TYR A 26 -6.98 -8.96 4.72
C TYR A 26 -8.13 -8.65 3.75
N VAL A 27 -7.90 -7.68 2.88
CA VAL A 27 -8.81 -7.33 1.79
C VAL A 27 -8.07 -7.32 0.46
N PHE A 28 -8.82 -7.55 -0.60
CA PHE A 28 -8.33 -7.53 -1.97
C PHE A 28 -8.37 -6.11 -2.53
N LEU A 29 -7.41 -5.77 -3.39
CA LEU A 29 -7.45 -4.53 -4.18
C LEU A 29 -7.84 -4.77 -5.65
N ASN A 30 -7.84 -6.02 -6.10
CA ASN A 30 -8.22 -6.39 -7.46
C ASN A 30 -9.67 -6.02 -7.76
N ASP A 31 -9.93 -5.45 -8.95
CA ASP A 31 -11.27 -5.13 -9.45
C ASP A 31 -11.83 -6.19 -10.43
N GLY A 32 -11.07 -7.26 -10.68
CA GLY A 32 -11.40 -8.31 -11.64
C GLY A 32 -10.81 -8.12 -13.04
N SER A 33 -10.09 -7.03 -13.31
CA SER A 33 -9.37 -6.80 -14.56
C SER A 33 -8.35 -7.90 -14.84
N ALA A 34 -8.23 -8.29 -16.11
CA ALA A 34 -7.30 -9.34 -16.55
C ALA A 34 -5.85 -8.97 -16.22
N THR A 35 -5.10 -9.85 -15.54
CA THR A 35 -3.68 -9.60 -15.21
C THR A 35 -2.73 -10.33 -16.16
N ARG A 36 -3.27 -11.05 -17.14
CA ARG A 36 -2.51 -11.85 -18.09
C ARG A 36 -3.14 -11.83 -19.48
N ILE A 37 -2.30 -11.94 -20.50
CA ILE A 37 -2.72 -12.21 -21.88
C ILE A 37 -3.33 -13.61 -21.93
N ASN A 38 -4.63 -13.70 -22.21
CA ASN A 38 -5.31 -14.98 -22.33
C ASN A 38 -5.05 -15.61 -23.69
N ARG A 39 -4.87 -16.93 -23.70
CA ARG A 39 -4.79 -17.69 -24.95
C ARG A 39 -6.18 -17.73 -25.62
N PRO A 40 -6.26 -17.90 -26.95
CA PRO A 40 -7.53 -18.09 -27.64
C PRO A 40 -8.37 -19.20 -26.97
N GLY A 41 -9.63 -18.91 -26.68
CA GLY A 41 -10.55 -19.84 -26.02
C GLY A 41 -10.42 -19.92 -24.49
N GLN A 42 -9.47 -19.19 -23.87
CA GLN A 42 -9.44 -19.02 -22.42
C GLN A 42 -10.20 -17.74 -22.03
N GLY A 43 -11.01 -17.85 -20.96
CA GLY A 43 -11.70 -16.71 -20.38
C GLY A 43 -10.72 -15.73 -19.71
N ILE A 44 -11.24 -14.58 -19.30
CA ILE A 44 -10.48 -13.59 -18.55
C ILE A 44 -9.92 -14.22 -17.26
N SER A 45 -8.62 -14.04 -17.02
CA SER A 45 -7.94 -14.51 -15.82
C SER A 45 -7.21 -13.36 -15.12
N ALA A 46 -7.57 -13.09 -13.86
CA ALA A 46 -6.89 -12.15 -12.97
C ALA A 46 -6.18 -12.91 -11.84
N ILE A 47 -5.14 -13.67 -12.21
CA ILE A 47 -4.46 -14.62 -11.30
C ILE A 47 -3.52 -13.93 -10.31
N ASP A 48 -3.06 -12.73 -10.64
CA ASP A 48 -2.15 -11.95 -9.80
C ASP A 48 -2.96 -11.17 -8.77
N ILE A 49 -2.89 -11.58 -7.50
CA ILE A 49 -3.73 -11.06 -6.42
C ILE A 49 -2.94 -10.10 -5.54
N THR A 50 -3.53 -8.94 -5.26
CA THR A 50 -3.00 -7.93 -4.34
C THR A 50 -3.83 -7.90 -3.07
N LEU A 51 -3.17 -8.12 -1.93
CA LEU A 51 -3.77 -8.10 -0.61
C LEU A 51 -3.21 -6.97 0.25
N CYS A 52 -4.04 -6.39 1.09
CA CYS A 52 -3.62 -5.44 2.11
C CYS A 52 -4.60 -5.41 3.28
N THR A 53 -4.24 -4.73 4.37
CA THR A 53 -5.20 -4.50 5.46
C THR A 53 -6.26 -3.48 5.02
N ALA A 54 -7.46 -3.54 5.61
CA ALA A 54 -8.53 -2.58 5.32
C ALA A 54 -8.07 -1.10 5.49
N SER A 55 -7.21 -0.85 6.48
CA SER A 55 -6.64 0.49 6.72
C SER A 55 -5.77 1.00 5.56
N LEU A 56 -5.05 0.10 4.89
CA LEU A 56 -4.20 0.45 3.75
C LEU A 56 -5.03 0.54 2.46
N ALA A 57 -6.06 -0.29 2.32
CA ALA A 57 -6.95 -0.29 1.17
C ALA A 57 -7.60 1.09 0.96
N SER A 58 -8.05 1.74 2.04
CA SER A 58 -8.62 3.10 1.98
C SER A 58 -7.67 4.17 1.44
N LYS A 59 -6.36 3.89 1.38
CA LYS A 59 -5.29 4.78 0.93
C LYS A 59 -4.67 4.33 -0.39
N ALA A 60 -5.14 3.23 -0.95
CA ALA A 60 -4.57 2.63 -2.14
C ALA A 60 -5.47 2.88 -3.35
N THR A 61 -4.87 3.21 -4.48
CA THR A 61 -5.49 3.02 -5.79
C THR A 61 -4.81 1.84 -6.49
N TRP A 62 -5.59 1.08 -7.23
CA TRP A 62 -5.13 -0.13 -7.92
C TRP A 62 -5.60 -0.10 -9.38
N LYS A 63 -4.75 -0.50 -10.31
CA LYS A 63 -5.13 -0.75 -11.71
C LYS A 63 -4.14 -1.69 -12.40
N VAL A 64 -4.62 -2.37 -13.42
CA VAL A 64 -3.75 -3.06 -14.40
C VAL A 64 -3.29 -2.04 -15.46
N LEU A 65 -2.05 -2.17 -15.93
CA LEU A 65 -1.55 -1.39 -17.06
C LEU A 65 -1.86 -2.11 -18.38
N ASP A 66 -2.20 -1.34 -19.41
CA ASP A 66 -2.65 -1.88 -20.70
C ASP A 66 -1.52 -2.49 -21.57
N ASP A 67 -0.26 -2.21 -21.21
CA ASP A 67 0.92 -2.75 -21.89
C ASP A 67 1.57 -3.83 -21.03
N SER A 68 1.81 -5.01 -21.64
CA SER A 68 2.49 -6.13 -20.98
C SER A 68 4.01 -6.01 -21.03
N PHE A 69 4.56 -5.03 -21.75
CA PHE A 69 5.99 -4.85 -21.97
C PHE A 69 6.67 -6.13 -22.45
N THR A 70 6.06 -6.81 -23.43
CA THR A 70 6.51 -8.09 -24.01
C THR A 70 6.42 -9.32 -23.09
N SER A 71 5.93 -9.16 -21.86
CA SER A 71 5.56 -10.26 -20.96
C SER A 71 4.21 -10.87 -21.36
N ASP A 72 3.90 -12.07 -20.87
CA ASP A 72 2.53 -12.61 -20.91
C ASP A 72 1.66 -12.08 -19.75
N HIS A 73 2.25 -11.39 -18.77
CA HIS A 73 1.53 -10.73 -17.66
C HIS A 73 1.46 -9.20 -17.84
N TYR A 74 0.33 -8.62 -17.47
CA TYR A 74 0.15 -7.17 -17.37
C TYR A 74 0.62 -6.68 -15.99
N PRO A 75 1.45 -5.62 -15.92
CA PRO A 75 1.85 -5.06 -14.64
C PRO A 75 0.67 -4.48 -13.87
N ILE A 76 0.71 -4.64 -12.54
CA ILE A 76 -0.22 -4.02 -11.60
C ILE A 76 0.42 -2.76 -11.03
N LEU A 77 -0.27 -1.62 -11.14
CA LEU A 77 0.13 -0.36 -10.52
C LEU A 77 -0.68 -0.10 -9.26
N ILE A 78 0.03 0.05 -8.13
CA ILE A 78 -0.54 0.41 -6.84
C ILE A 78 0.04 1.76 -6.42
N THR A 79 -0.83 2.73 -6.14
CA THR A 79 -0.42 4.02 -5.58
C THR A 79 -0.96 4.17 -4.17
N LEU A 80 -0.08 4.50 -3.23
CA LEU A 80 -0.43 4.68 -1.82
C LEU A 80 -0.39 6.16 -1.45
N GLN A 81 -1.48 6.66 -0.89
CA GLN A 81 -1.59 8.04 -0.44
C GLN A 81 -1.29 8.13 1.06
N PHE A 82 -0.17 8.78 1.39
CA PHE A 82 0.20 9.05 2.77
C PHE A 82 0.29 10.56 3.01
N ASN A 83 -0.44 11.03 4.01
CA ASN A 83 -0.24 12.38 4.54
C ASN A 83 1.12 12.40 5.23
N ARG A 84 2.14 12.96 4.58
CA ARG A 84 3.42 13.22 5.24
C ARG A 84 3.19 14.33 6.25
N VAL A 85 3.16 13.98 7.53
CA VAL A 85 3.38 14.98 8.58
C VAL A 85 4.86 15.36 8.49
N LEU A 86 5.15 16.45 7.78
CA LEU A 86 6.45 17.07 7.87
C LEU A 86 6.62 17.49 9.34
N LYS A 87 7.43 16.74 10.10
CA LYS A 87 7.86 17.19 11.42
C LYS A 87 8.63 18.49 11.16
N GLY A 88 8.06 19.62 11.59
CA GLY A 88 8.71 20.92 11.49
C GLY A 88 10.12 20.88 12.09
N PRO A 89 11.00 21.81 11.72
CA PRO A 89 12.37 21.84 12.21
C PRO A 89 12.40 21.68 13.74
N ARG A 90 13.07 20.63 14.22
CA ARG A 90 13.32 20.41 15.65
C ARG A 90 14.36 21.42 16.11
N TYR A 91 13.94 22.63 16.46
CA TYR A 91 14.83 23.54 17.15
C TYR A 91 15.12 22.99 18.55
N PRO A 92 16.39 22.82 18.95
CA PRO A 92 16.73 22.38 20.29
C PRO A 92 16.19 23.39 21.32
N LYS A 93 15.44 22.91 22.31
CA LYS A 93 14.81 23.72 23.39
C LYS A 93 15.81 24.21 24.45
N TYR A 94 17.10 24.34 24.13
CA TYR A 94 18.09 24.81 25.10
C TYR A 94 18.22 26.34 24.97
N LYS A 95 17.49 27.06 25.83
CA LYS A 95 17.65 28.50 26.00
C LYS A 95 18.71 28.72 27.09
N TRP A 96 19.97 28.92 26.70
CA TRP A 96 21.02 29.31 27.65
C TRP A 96 20.66 30.68 28.25
N LYS A 97 20.39 30.73 29.57
CA LYS A 97 20.34 31.99 30.30
C LYS A 97 21.78 32.37 30.65
N ILE A 98 22.33 33.36 29.95
CA ILE A 98 23.54 34.03 30.39
C ILE A 98 23.14 34.93 31.57
N GLU A 99 23.43 34.52 32.79
CA GLU A 99 23.39 35.39 33.96
C GLU A 99 24.64 36.28 33.89
N ASN A 100 24.48 37.57 33.59
CA ASN A 100 25.58 38.52 33.64
C ASN A 100 25.93 38.82 35.10
N GLU A 101 26.91 38.12 35.68
CA GLU A 101 27.57 38.54 36.92
C GLU A 101 28.42 39.80 36.67
N ARG A 102 27.79 40.97 36.78
CA ARG A 102 28.49 42.26 36.88
C ARG A 102 28.19 42.93 38.22
N LYS A 103 28.45 42.24 39.34
CA LYS A 103 28.54 42.89 40.67
C LYS A 103 29.54 42.18 41.58
N ARG A 104 30.79 42.63 41.54
CA ARG A 104 31.70 42.79 42.71
C ARG A 104 33.06 43.29 42.20
N ASN A 105 33.23 44.60 42.22
CA ASN A 105 34.49 45.29 42.55
C ASN A 105 34.17 46.78 42.76
N SER A 106 33.50 47.06 43.88
CA SER A 106 33.66 48.34 44.59
C SER A 106 33.71 48.02 46.09
N ASN A 107 34.71 48.57 46.77
CA ASN A 107 35.10 48.41 48.18
C ASN A 107 36.19 47.36 48.45
N LYS A 108 37.44 47.70 48.17
CA LYS A 108 38.35 48.31 49.15
C LYS A 108 39.62 48.78 48.46
#